data_AF-A0A1T4NHP6-F1
#
_entry.id   AF-A0A1T4NHP6-F1
#
_cell.length_a   1.000
_cell.length_b   1.000
_cell.length_c   1.000
_cell.angle_alpha   90.00
_cell.angle_beta   90.00
_cell.angle_gamma   90.00
#
_symmetry.space_group_name_H-M   'P 1'
#
loop_
_entity.id
_entity.type
_entity.pdbx_description
1 polymer ?
#
loop_
_entity_poly.entity_id
_entity_poly.type
_entity_poly.pdbx_seq_one_letter_code
_entity_poly.pdbx_strand_id
1 'polypeptide(L)' 'MSDKSVKDQVRELLDRLPDDCSFADVQRAIAVLMWPKQEDGGLKPPERLSPDEVKRRLREWLKSERDK' A
#
# COMPACT_ATOMS: atom_id res chain seq x y z
N MET A 1 -18.38 -13.14 -13.08
CA MET A 1 -17.54 -12.08 -13.70
C MET A 1 -16.13 -12.61 -13.71
N SER A 2 -15.44 -12.62 -14.86
CA SER A 2 -14.05 -13.08 -14.88
C SER A 2 -13.23 -12.04 -14.11
N ASP A 3 -12.73 -12.41 -12.93
CA ASP A 3 -11.89 -11.53 -12.12
C ASP A 3 -10.70 -11.09 -12.97
N LYS A 4 -10.62 -9.80 -13.30
CA LYS A 4 -9.47 -9.22 -14.01
C LYS A 4 -8.21 -9.64 -13.28
N SER A 5 -7.20 -10.09 -14.02
CA SER A 5 -5.92 -10.45 -13.41
C SER A 5 -5.34 -9.23 -12.68
N VAL A 6 -4.56 -9.47 -11.62
CA VAL A 6 -3.87 -8.38 -10.89
C VAL A 6 -3.07 -7.49 -11.85
N LYS A 7 -2.48 -8.09 -12.89
CA LYS A 7 -1.73 -7.36 -13.92
C LYS A 7 -2.62 -6.40 -14.71
N ASP A 8 -3.84 -6.81 -15.04
CA ASP A 8 -4.77 -5.96 -15.79
C ASP A 8 -5.32 -4.83 -14.91
N GLN A 9 -5.53 -5.08 -13.62
CA GLN A 9 -5.89 -4.04 -12.66
C GLN A 9 -4.80 -2.98 -12.52
N VAL A 10 -3.52 -3.39 -12.52
CA VAL A 10 -2.39 -2.46 -12.47
C VAL A 10 -2.26 -1.67 -13.78
N ARG A 11 -2.44 -2.30 -14.95
CA ARG A 11 -2.43 -1.57 -16.23
C ARG A 11 -3.50 -0.49 -16.28
N GLU A 12 -4.73 -0.83 -15.89
CA GLU A 12 -5.84 0.12 -15.87
C GLU A 12 -5.63 1.27 -14.85
N LEU A 13 -4.92 1.01 -13.74
CA LEU A 13 -4.48 2.06 -12.83
C LEU A 13 -3.52 3.02 -13.53
N LEU A 14 -2.50 2.48 -14.22
CA LEU A 14 -1.50 3.28 -14.92
C LEU A 14 -2.10 4.09 -16.07
N ASP A 15 -3.03 3.51 -16.83
CA ASP A 15 -3.74 4.19 -17.94
C ASP A 15 -4.55 5.41 -17.47
N ARG A 16 -4.86 5.53 -16.17
CA ARG A 16 -5.59 6.66 -15.58
C ARG A 16 -4.67 7.73 -14.98
N LEU A 17 -3.37 7.47 -14.86
CA LEU A 17 -2.44 8.45 -14.32
C LEU A 17 -2.14 9.53 -15.37
N PRO A 18 -1.85 10.77 -14.95
CA PRO A 18 -1.35 11.80 -15.85
C PRO A 18 -0.06 11.38 -16.55
N ASP A 19 0.13 11.82 -17.80
CA ASP A 19 1.36 11.52 -18.57
C ASP A 19 2.63 12.10 -17.92
N ASP A 20 2.50 13.16 -17.11
CA ASP A 20 3.58 13.79 -16.36
C ASP A 20 3.76 13.21 -14.94
N CYS A 21 3.10 12.09 -14.62
CA CYS A 21 3.20 11.48 -13.30
C CYS A 21 4.63 11.03 -12.97
N SER A 22 5.03 11.27 -11.72
CA SER A 22 6.33 10.84 -11.22
C SER A 22 6.27 9.38 -10.73
N PHE A 23 7.44 8.76 -10.54
CA PHE A 23 7.51 7.45 -9.88
C PHE A 23 6.86 7.44 -8.49
N ALA A 24 6.90 8.56 -7.76
CA ALA A 24 6.25 8.68 -6.46
C ALA A 24 4.72 8.61 -6.57
N ASP A 25 4.14 9.15 -7.64
CA ASP A 25 2.70 9.11 -7.90
C ASP A 25 2.24 7.70 -8.24
N VAL A 26 3.02 6.99 -9.07
CA VAL A 26 2.77 5.58 -9.41
C VAL A 26 2.80 4.71 -8.16
N GLN A 27 3.83 4.86 -7.31
CA GLN A 27 3.93 4.12 -6.05
C GLN A 27 2.74 4.40 -5.13
N ARG A 28 2.31 5.66 -5.05
CA ARG A 28 1.16 6.06 -4.21
C ARG A 28 -0.15 5.47 -4.74
N ALA A 29 -0.36 5.47 -6.06
CA ALA A 29 -1.51 4.87 -6.70
C ALA A 29 -1.59 3.35 -6.46
N ILE A 30 -0.45 2.65 -6.56
CA ILE A 30 -0.36 1.21 -6.25
C ILE A 30 -0.66 0.95 -4.77
N ALA A 31 -0.11 1.76 -3.86
CA ALA A 31 -0.37 1.62 -2.42
C ALA A 31 -1.87 1.78 -2.08
N VAL A 32 -2.56 2.70 -2.76
CA VAL A 32 -4.02 2.87 -2.64
C VAL A 32 -4.78 1.67 -3.21
N LEU A 33 -4.33 1.12 -4.35
CA LEU A 33 -4.94 -0.09 -4.92
C LEU A 33 -4.85 -1.30 -3.97
N MET A 34 -3.78 -1.38 -3.18
CA MET A 34 -3.55 -2.42 -2.18
C MET A 34 -4.32 -2.20 -0.86
N TRP A 35 -5.01 -1.08 -0.69
CA TRP A 35 -5.79 -0.88 0.54
C TRP A 35 -6.96 -1.86 0.63
N PRO A 36 -7.29 -2.32 1.85
CA PRO A 36 -8.48 -3.13 2.07
C PRO A 36 -9.71 -2.40 1.52
N LYS A 37 -10.40 -3.03 0.57
CA LYS A 37 -11.66 -2.53 0.03
C LYS A 37 -12.78 -2.97 0.97
N GLN A 38 -13.63 -2.03 1.36
CA GLN A 38 -14.87 -2.35 2.06
C GLN A 38 -15.89 -2.96 1.08
N GLU A 39 -16.92 -3.62 1.60
CA GLU A 39 -17.97 -4.25 0.77
C GLU A 39 -18.72 -3.23 -0.12
N ASP A 40 -18.71 -1.95 0.25
CA ASP A 40 -19.28 -0.84 -0.51
C ASP A 40 -18.31 -0.23 -1.56
N GLY A 41 -17.11 -0.81 -1.73
CA GLY A 41 -16.07 -0.29 -2.62
C GLY A 41 -15.28 0.89 -2.06
N GLY A 42 -15.57 1.32 -0.82
CA GLY A 42 -14.82 2.35 -0.12
C GLY A 42 -13.41 1.90 0.24
N LEU A 43 -12.46 2.82 0.14
CA LEU A 43 -11.09 2.61 0.58
C LEU A 43 -11.00 2.75 2.11
N LYS A 44 -10.65 1.67 2.82
CA LYS A 44 -10.30 1.78 4.24
C LYS A 44 -8.78 1.95 4.36
N PRO A 45 -8.29 3.03 5.00
CA PRO A 45 -6.89 3.10 5.34
C PRO A 45 -6.49 1.86 6.14
N PRO A 46 -5.25 1.35 5.99
CA PRO A 46 -4.75 0.28 6.83
C PRO A 46 -4.93 0.68 8.29
N GLU A 47 -5.32 -0.28 9.12
CA GLU A 47 -5.47 -0.03 10.55
C GLU A 47 -4.17 0.55 11.09
N ARG A 48 -4.25 1.76 11.66
CA ARG A 48 -3.08 2.40 12.28
C ARG A 48 -2.69 1.55 13.47
N LEU A 49 -1.46 1.05 13.47
CA LEU A 49 -0.91 0.38 14.64
C LEU A 49 -0.97 1.31 15.84
N SER A 50 -1.22 0.76 17.03
CA SER A 50 -1.16 1.53 18.26
C SER A 50 0.26 2.09 18.45
N PRO A 51 0.41 3.27 19.09
CA PRO A 51 1.72 3.82 19.39
C PRO A 51 2.65 2.84 20.11
N ASP A 52 2.11 1.97 20.96
CA ASP A 52 2.88 0.98 21.70
C ASP A 52 3.40 -0.15 20.81
N GLU A 53 2.59 -0.60 19.85
CA GLU A 53 2.99 -1.61 18.87
C GLU A 53 4.07 -1.08 17.93
N VAL A 54 3.98 0.21 17.53
CA VAL A 54 5.05 0.89 16.77
C VAL A 54 6.35 0.93 17.57
N LYS A 55 6.29 1.33 18.86
CA LYS A 55 7.46 1.36 19.74
C LYS A 55 8.08 -0.03 19.98
N ARG A 56 7.27 -1.09 20.00
CA ARG A 56 7.74 -2.47 20.15
C ARG A 56 8.54 -2.90 18.93
N ARG A 57 7.96 -2.76 17.73
CA ARG A 57 8.61 -3.13 16.46
C ARG A 57 9.90 -2.34 16.23
N LEU A 58 9.90 -1.04 16.56
CA LEU A 58 11.10 -0.21 16.43
C LEU A 58 12.23 -0.70 17.33
N ARG A 59 11.92 -1.11 18.58
CA ARG A 59 12.91 -1.68 19.51
C ARG A 59 13.48 -3.01 19.01
N GLU A 60 12.62 -3.88 18.47
CA GLU A 60 13.05 -5.15 17.89
C GLU A 60 13.98 -4.95 16.70
N TRP A 61 13.63 -4.01 15.82
CA TRP A 61 14.46 -3.67 14.68
C TRP A 61 15.82 -3.11 15.09
N LEU A 62 15.86 -2.14 16.01
CA LEU A 62 17.12 -1.57 16.53
C LEU A 62 18.02 -2.62 17.20
N LYS A 63 17.43 -3.63 17.84
CA LYS A 63 18.18 -4.75 18.40
C LYS A 63 18.79 -5.60 17.27
N SER A 64 18.01 -5.94 16.26
CA SER A 64 18.47 -6.73 15.11
C SER A 64 19.56 -6.04 14.27
N GLU A 65 19.57 -4.71 14.21
CA GLU A 65 20.63 -3.94 13.54
C GLU A 65 21.91 -3.85 14.36
N ARG A 66 21.83 -4.03 15.69
CA ARG A 66 22.99 -4.00 16.58
C ARG A 66 23.69 -5.36 16.72
N ASP A 67 22.95 -6.44 16.42
CA ASP A 67 23.44 -7.82 16.45
C ASP A 67 23.93 -8.30 15.06
N LYS A 68 24.02 -7.40 14.07
CA LYS A 68 24.65 -7.60 12.75
C LYS A 68 26.08 -7.07 12.73
#